data_AF-A0A1B6J7R4-F1
#
_entry.id   AF-A0A1B6J7R4-F1
#
_cell.length_a   1.000
_cell.length_b   1.000
_cell.length_c   1.000
_cell.angle_alpha   90.00
_cell.angle_beta   90.00
_cell.angle_gamma   90.00
#
_symmetry.space_group_name_H-M   'P 1'
#
loop_
_entity.id
_entity.type
_entity.pdbx_description
1 polymer ?
#
loop_
_entity_poly.entity_id
_entity_poly.type
_entity_poly.pdbx_seq_one_letter_code
_entity_poly.pdbx_strand_id
1 'polypeptide(L)'
;YNSIELTKALIEKRTYITGTLRIDRVDNPKEVVKQKLKRGETVAKYHNGVMVAKWKDKRDVLYISSQYENVMEEVTNKRGIEMVKPLPVIEYNTYMSGIDRKDQLMSYYPCERKTIRWYKKLLIHIFQMGILNAFMLYNKYNGDKKMTMLDFRVA
;
A
#
# COMPACT_ATOMS: atom_id res chain seq x y z
N TYR A 1 -4.33 9.85 1.62
CA TYR A 1 -3.76 10.44 0.39
C TYR A 1 -4.78 10.50 -0.73
N ASN A 2 -5.43 9.40 -1.06
CA ASN A 2 -6.36 9.31 -2.20
C ASN A 2 -7.55 10.29 -2.15
N SER A 3 -7.97 10.72 -3.34
CA SER A 3 -9.18 11.51 -3.63
C SER A 3 -9.65 11.23 -5.07
N ILE A 4 -10.91 11.56 -5.36
CA ILE A 4 -11.48 11.36 -6.70
C ILE A 4 -10.79 12.26 -7.73
N GLU A 5 -10.60 13.54 -7.40
CA GLU A 5 -9.93 14.51 -8.27
C GLU A 5 -8.50 14.08 -8.64
N LEU A 6 -7.71 13.65 -7.65
CA LEU A 6 -6.36 13.14 -7.88
C LEU A 6 -6.38 11.90 -8.79
N THR A 7 -7.35 11.01 -8.61
CA THR A 7 -7.47 9.81 -9.43
C THR A 7 -7.79 10.14 -10.88
N LYS A 8 -8.70 11.11 -11.12
CA LYS A 8 -8.98 11.61 -12.47
C LYS A 8 -7.73 12.19 -13.15
N ALA A 9 -7.01 13.07 -12.44
CA ALA A 9 -5.79 13.69 -12.96
C ALA A 9 -4.66 12.67 -13.25
N LEU A 10 -4.60 11.56 -12.50
CA LEU A 10 -3.61 10.51 -12.73
C LEU A 10 -3.99 9.55 -13.87
N ILE A 11 -5.29 9.30 -14.09
CA ILE A 11 -5.77 8.55 -15.26
C ILE A 11 -5.33 9.25 -16.55
N GLU A 12 -5.45 10.59 -16.63
CA GLU A 12 -4.99 11.38 -17.78
C GLU A 12 -3.48 11.20 -18.05
N LYS A 13 -2.71 10.94 -17.00
CA LYS A 13 -1.26 10.67 -17.06
C LYS A 13 -0.91 9.18 -17.21
N ARG A 14 -1.89 8.32 -17.48
CA ARG A 14 -1.73 6.85 -17.57
C ARG A 14 -1.16 6.22 -16.30
N THR A 15 -1.48 6.80 -15.15
CA THR A 15 -1.10 6.30 -13.83
C THR A 15 -2.35 5.85 -13.08
N TYR A 16 -2.43 4.55 -12.81
CA TYR A 16 -3.56 3.99 -12.08
C TYR A 16 -3.33 4.05 -10.57
N ILE A 17 -4.42 4.16 -9.82
CA ILE A 17 -4.39 4.20 -8.35
C ILE A 17 -5.36 3.16 -7.83
N THR A 18 -4.93 2.47 -6.78
CA THR A 18 -5.81 1.67 -5.94
C THR A 18 -5.46 1.93 -4.48
N GLY A 19 -6.47 2.19 -3.65
CA GLY A 19 -6.27 2.13 -2.21
C GLY A 19 -7.38 2.69 -1.36
N THR A 20 -7.09 2.84 -0.08
CA THR A 20 -8.08 3.28 0.91
C THR A 20 -8.47 4.74 0.72
N LEU A 21 -9.73 5.05 1.01
CA LEU A 21 -10.31 6.38 0.90
C LEU A 21 -10.87 6.82 2.25
N ARG A 22 -10.55 8.04 2.69
CA ARG A 22 -11.08 8.58 3.95
C ARG A 22 -12.55 8.92 3.76
N ILE A 23 -13.39 8.57 4.74
CA ILE A 23 -14.85 8.68 4.64
C ILE A 23 -15.34 10.13 4.48
N ASP A 24 -14.64 11.05 5.12
CA ASP A 24 -14.86 12.49 5.20
C ASP A 24 -14.17 13.27 4.07
N ARG A 25 -13.68 12.60 3.02
CA ARG A 25 -13.22 13.29 1.82
C ARG A 25 -14.39 13.96 1.10
N VAL A 26 -14.11 15.14 0.56
CA VAL A 26 -15.00 15.87 -0.36
C VAL A 26 -15.22 15.00 -1.61
N ASP A 27 -16.41 15.11 -2.19
CA ASP A 27 -16.89 14.39 -3.39
C ASP A 27 -17.12 12.89 -3.26
N ASN A 28 -16.91 12.31 -2.09
CA ASN A 28 -17.28 10.92 -1.88
C ASN A 28 -18.79 10.71 -2.13
N PRO A 29 -19.19 9.72 -2.95
CA PRO A 29 -20.59 9.48 -3.26
C PRO A 29 -21.35 9.11 -1.98
N LYS A 30 -22.28 9.98 -1.57
CA LYS A 30 -23.05 9.83 -0.32
C LYS A 30 -23.86 8.54 -0.28
N GLU A 31 -24.32 8.07 -1.44
CA GLU A 31 -25.02 6.79 -1.60
C GLU A 31 -24.15 5.63 -1.10
N VAL A 32 -22.92 5.50 -1.61
CA VAL A 32 -21.95 4.47 -1.22
C VAL A 32 -21.58 4.61 0.25
N VAL A 33 -21.30 5.83 0.72
CA VAL A 33 -20.85 6.07 2.10
C VAL A 33 -21.94 5.73 3.12
N LYS A 34 -23.19 6.16 2.87
CA LYS A 34 -24.32 5.99 3.80
C LYS A 34 -24.95 4.59 3.75
N GLN A 35 -24.69 3.81 2.71
CA GLN A 35 -25.26 2.48 2.59
C GLN A 35 -24.85 1.59 3.76
N LYS A 36 -25.86 0.98 4.39
CA LYS A 36 -25.68 -0.04 5.44
C LYS A 36 -25.47 -1.38 4.76
N LEU A 37 -24.33 -2.01 5.04
CA LEU A 37 -23.92 -3.27 4.47
C LEU A 37 -23.86 -4.34 5.56
N LYS A 38 -24.26 -5.56 5.23
CA LYS A 38 -23.96 -6.75 6.03
C LYS A 38 -22.50 -7.18 5.79
N ARG A 39 -21.93 -7.93 6.73
CA ARG A 39 -20.56 -8.42 6.61
C ARG A 39 -20.42 -9.28 5.35
N GLY A 40 -19.42 -8.98 4.53
CA GLY A 40 -19.16 -9.60 3.23
C GLY A 40 -19.76 -8.85 2.05
N GLU A 41 -20.68 -7.90 2.25
CA GLU A 41 -21.27 -7.14 1.15
C GLU A 41 -20.37 -5.98 0.68
N THR A 42 -20.47 -5.67 -0.61
CA THR A 42 -19.82 -4.52 -1.24
C THR A 42 -20.84 -3.67 -1.99
N VAL A 43 -20.56 -2.38 -2.08
CA VAL A 43 -21.25 -1.48 -3.00
C VAL A 43 -20.20 -0.60 -3.69
N ALA A 44 -20.34 -0.39 -4.99
CA ALA A 44 -19.43 0.41 -5.78
C ALA A 44 -20.21 1.40 -6.65
N LYS A 45 -19.61 2.57 -6.88
CA LYS A 45 -20.08 3.55 -7.86
C LYS A 45 -18.92 3.92 -8.77
N TYR A 46 -19.20 3.93 -10.06
CA TYR A 46 -18.24 4.23 -11.11
C TYR A 46 -18.56 5.58 -11.72
N HIS A 47 -17.54 6.39 -11.95
CA HIS A 47 -17.68 7.65 -12.65
C HIS A 47 -16.36 8.00 -13.35
N ASN A 48 -16.41 8.16 -14.68
CA ASN A 48 -15.27 8.53 -15.53
C ASN A 48 -14.00 7.69 -15.28
N GLY A 49 -14.14 6.35 -15.24
CA GLY A 49 -13.02 5.44 -15.01
C GLY A 49 -12.51 5.39 -13.56
N VAL A 50 -13.16 6.09 -12.63
CA VAL A 50 -12.88 6.03 -11.20
C VAL A 50 -13.98 5.26 -10.50
N MET A 51 -13.60 4.22 -9.75
CA MET A 51 -14.49 3.48 -8.89
C MET A 51 -14.29 3.89 -7.44
N VAL A 52 -15.37 4.25 -6.74
CA VAL A 52 -15.40 4.39 -5.29
C VAL A 52 -16.30 3.31 -4.73
N ALA A 53 -15.77 2.51 -3.81
CA ALA A 53 -16.48 1.36 -3.28
C ALA A 53 -16.34 1.27 -1.76
N LYS A 54 -17.37 0.70 -1.14
CA LYS A 54 -17.45 0.42 0.29
C LYS A 54 -17.66 -1.07 0.47
N TRP A 55 -16.83 -1.68 1.33
CA TRP A 55 -16.92 -3.08 1.72
C TRP A 55 -17.05 -3.20 3.22
N LYS A 56 -17.86 -4.15 3.69
CA LYS A 56 -18.03 -4.44 5.11
C LYS A 56 -17.31 -5.71 5.50
N ASP A 57 -16.21 -5.57 6.23
CA ASP A 57 -15.64 -6.67 7.02
C ASP A 57 -16.08 -6.53 8.50
N LYS A 58 -15.15 -6.48 9.46
CA LYS A 58 -15.44 -6.10 10.84
C LYS A 58 -15.82 -4.62 10.95
N ARG A 59 -15.25 -3.78 10.07
CA ARG A 59 -15.53 -2.34 9.95
C ARG A 59 -15.75 -2.01 8.48
N ASP A 60 -16.34 -0.85 8.25
CA ASP A 60 -16.53 -0.32 6.91
C ASP A 60 -15.17 0.08 6.34
N VAL A 61 -14.84 -0.43 5.16
CA VAL A 61 -13.64 -0.06 4.41
C VAL A 61 -14.10 0.65 3.16
N LEU A 62 -13.79 1.94 3.07
CA LEU A 62 -13.99 2.72 1.85
C LEU A 62 -12.68 2.73 1.07
N TYR A 63 -12.76 2.48 -0.23
CA TYR A 63 -11.60 2.40 -1.11
C TYR A 63 -11.96 2.96 -2.49
N ILE A 64 -10.91 3.29 -3.24
CA ILE A 64 -10.96 3.86 -4.57
C ILE A 64 -10.03 3.07 -5.47
N SER A 65 -10.46 2.80 -6.71
CA SER A 65 -9.60 2.20 -7.73
C SER A 65 -9.91 2.80 -9.10
N SER A 66 -8.87 2.95 -9.93
CA SER A 66 -9.01 3.21 -11.37
C SER A 66 -8.50 2.06 -12.23
N GLN A 67 -8.05 0.96 -11.62
CA GLN A 67 -7.45 -0.19 -12.31
C GLN A 67 -8.31 -1.44 -12.21
N TYR A 68 -8.91 -1.67 -11.05
CA TYR A 68 -9.56 -2.92 -10.70
C TYR A 68 -11.05 -2.70 -10.48
N GLU A 69 -11.84 -3.69 -10.90
CA GLU A 69 -13.28 -3.73 -10.71
C GLU A 69 -13.66 -4.20 -9.29
N ASN A 70 -14.89 -3.95 -8.87
CA ASN A 70 -15.43 -4.42 -7.59
C ASN A 70 -15.84 -5.91 -7.65
N VAL A 71 -14.88 -6.77 -7.98
CA VAL A 71 -15.05 -8.23 -8.00
C VAL A 71 -14.68 -8.79 -6.62
N MET A 72 -15.47 -9.75 -6.14
CA MET A 72 -15.22 -10.46 -4.89
C MET A 72 -14.46 -11.75 -5.18
N GLU A 73 -13.30 -11.92 -4.57
CA GLU A 73 -12.45 -13.10 -4.75
C GLU A 73 -12.14 -13.78 -3.42
N GLU A 74 -11.94 -15.10 -3.49
CA GLU A 74 -11.52 -15.92 -2.36
C GLU A 74 -10.02 -15.77 -2.12
N VAL A 75 -9.65 -15.50 -0.88
CA VAL A 75 -8.27 -15.36 -0.44
C VAL A 75 -8.06 -16.13 0.85
N THR A 76 -7.03 -16.98 0.85
CA THR A 76 -6.54 -17.60 2.07
C THR A 76 -5.66 -16.62 2.84
N ASN A 77 -6.03 -16.33 4.08
CA ASN A 77 -5.20 -15.51 4.97
C ASN A 77 -3.94 -16.29 5.39
N LYS A 78 -2.93 -15.60 5.95
CA LYS A 78 -1.69 -16.20 6.51
C LYS A 78 -1.93 -17.28 7.58
N ARG A 79 -3.15 -17.36 8.12
CA ARG A 79 -3.59 -18.37 9.10
C ARG A 79 -4.30 -19.58 8.48
N GLY A 80 -4.34 -19.69 7.15
CA GLY A 80 -5.04 -20.76 6.44
C GLY A 80 -6.57 -20.60 6.36
N ILE A 81 -7.11 -19.45 6.76
CA ILE A 81 -8.56 -19.20 6.75
C ILE A 81 -8.96 -18.60 5.41
N GLU A 82 -9.89 -19.24 4.71
CA GLU A 82 -10.50 -18.73 3.49
C GLU A 82 -11.45 -17.57 3.77
N MET A 83 -11.32 -16.48 3.01
CA MET A 83 -12.12 -15.28 3.17
C MET A 83 -12.39 -14.66 1.80
N VAL A 84 -13.60 -14.15 1.60
CA VAL A 84 -13.94 -13.41 0.38
C VAL A 84 -13.64 -11.92 0.58
N LYS A 85 -12.90 -11.30 -0.34
CA LYS A 85 -12.53 -9.88 -0.31
C LYS A 85 -12.64 -9.24 -1.68
N PRO A 86 -12.85 -7.91 -1.77
CA PRO A 86 -12.80 -7.23 -3.05
C PRO A 86 -11.39 -7.27 -3.65
N LEU A 87 -11.26 -7.57 -4.94
CA LEU A 87 -10.00 -7.56 -5.70
C LEU A 87 -9.16 -6.28 -5.46
N PRO A 88 -9.72 -5.06 -5.49
CA PRO A 88 -8.94 -3.85 -5.24
C PRO A 88 -8.32 -3.81 -3.83
N VAL A 89 -8.99 -4.42 -2.83
CA VAL A 89 -8.48 -4.51 -1.46
C VAL A 89 -7.39 -5.57 -1.35
N ILE A 90 -7.50 -6.66 -2.11
CA ILE A 90 -6.48 -7.71 -2.18
C ILE A 90 -5.19 -7.12 -2.75
N GLU A 91 -5.29 -6.52 -3.93
CA GLU A 91 -4.16 -5.89 -4.64
C GLU A 91 -3.52 -4.79 -3.79
N TYR A 92 -4.34 -3.93 -3.16
CA TYR A 92 -3.83 -2.91 -2.24
C TYR A 92 -2.99 -3.52 -1.11
N ASN A 93 -3.46 -4.58 -0.45
CA ASN A 93 -2.74 -5.21 0.65
C ASN A 93 -1.45 -5.89 0.19
N THR A 94 -1.45 -6.46 -1.01
CA THR A 94 -0.25 -7.08 -1.62
C THR A 94 0.85 -6.03 -1.79
N TYR A 95 0.56 -4.88 -2.41
CA TYR A 95 1.58 -3.88 -2.73
C TYR A 95 1.89 -2.90 -1.60
N MET A 96 0.93 -2.56 -0.73
CA MET A 96 1.17 -1.60 0.35
C MET A 96 2.21 -2.06 1.37
N SER A 97 2.37 -3.38 1.52
CA SER A 97 3.36 -3.96 2.42
C SER A 97 4.82 -3.60 2.09
N GLY A 98 5.09 -3.07 0.89
CA GLY A 98 6.44 -2.73 0.45
C GLY A 98 7.11 -1.61 1.27
N ILE A 99 6.36 -0.55 1.63
CA ILE A 99 6.91 0.57 2.41
C ILE A 99 7.19 0.12 3.84
N ASP A 100 6.23 -0.56 4.47
CA ASP A 100 6.39 -1.10 5.82
C ASP A 100 7.59 -2.07 5.91
N ARG A 101 7.80 -2.89 4.87
CA ARG A 101 8.97 -3.77 4.79
C ARG A 101 10.28 -3.00 4.67
N LYS A 102 10.32 -1.92 3.89
CA LYS A 102 11.49 -1.03 3.79
C LYS A 102 11.82 -0.43 5.17
N ASP A 103 10.82 0.10 5.86
CA ASP A 103 10.97 0.72 7.16
C ASP A 103 11.38 -0.30 8.23
N GLN A 104 10.82 -1.50 8.18
CA GLN A 104 11.24 -2.62 9.01
C GLN A 104 12.73 -2.98 8.78
N LEU A 105 13.16 -3.12 7.53
CA LEU A 105 14.57 -3.41 7.21
C LEU A 105 15.52 -2.31 7.69
N MET A 106 15.12 -1.04 7.58
CA MET A 106 15.91 0.08 8.12
C MET A 106 15.97 0.04 9.65
N SER A 107 14.90 -0.39 10.33
CA SER A 107 14.82 -0.45 11.79
C SER A 107 15.70 -1.52 12.43
N TYR A 108 16.03 -2.61 11.73
CA TYR A 108 16.88 -3.68 12.27
C TYR A 108 18.33 -3.24 12.51
N TYR A 109 18.84 -2.33 11.68
CA TYR A 109 20.23 -1.87 11.77
C TYR A 109 20.28 -0.33 11.71
N PRO A 110 19.82 0.36 12.77
CA PRO A 110 19.79 1.81 12.82
C PRO A 110 21.20 2.38 12.92
N CYS A 111 21.53 3.34 12.05
CA CYS A 111 22.79 4.08 12.07
C CYS A 111 22.63 5.45 12.74
N GLU A 112 21.40 5.82 13.10
CA GLU A 112 21.05 7.10 13.69
C GLU A 112 21.51 7.17 15.16
N ARG A 113 22.31 8.18 15.49
CA ARG A 113 22.72 8.47 16.88
C ARG A 113 21.94 9.66 17.43
N LYS A 114 21.77 9.72 18.75
CA LYS A 114 21.15 10.88 19.42
C LYS A 114 21.95 12.15 19.08
N THR A 115 21.30 13.10 18.43
CA THR A 115 21.89 14.40 18.07
C THR A 115 20.81 15.47 18.01
N ILE A 116 21.16 16.68 18.43
CA ILE A 116 20.29 17.87 18.38
C ILE A 116 20.22 18.43 16.94
N ARG A 117 21.23 18.14 16.10
CA ARG A 117 21.34 18.68 14.75
C ARG A 117 20.57 17.82 13.74
N TRP A 118 19.37 18.27 13.33
CA TRP A 118 18.46 17.50 12.47
C TRP A 118 19.06 17.11 11.11
N TYR A 119 19.88 17.95 10.49
CA TYR A 119 20.48 17.68 9.18
C TYR A 119 21.41 16.45 9.19
N LYS A 120 22.04 16.14 10.33
CA LYS A 120 22.86 14.94 10.47
C LYS A 120 22.02 13.66 10.36
N LYS A 121 20.78 13.68 10.88
CA LYS A 121 19.85 12.56 10.75
C LYS A 121 19.44 12.35 9.30
N LEU A 122 19.13 13.44 8.58
CA LEU A 122 18.78 13.39 7.17
C LEU A 122 19.91 12.77 6.32
N LEU A 123 21.15 13.20 6.55
CA LEU A 123 22.31 12.65 5.85
C LEU A 123 22.49 11.14 6.13
N ILE A 124 22.41 10.72 7.41
CA ILE A 124 22.49 9.29 7.78
C ILE A 124 21.36 8.49 7.12
N HIS A 125 20.14 9.02 7.10
CA HIS A 125 18.98 8.36 6.51
C HIS A 125 19.15 8.14 4.99
N ILE A 126 19.70 9.14 4.27
CA ILE A 126 20.02 9.01 2.84
C ILE A 126 21.03 7.88 2.61
N PHE A 127 22.09 7.80 3.42
CA PHE A 127 23.07 6.70 3.31
C PHE A 127 22.45 5.34 3.61
N GLN A 128 21.59 5.24 4.63
CA GLN A 128 20.88 3.98 4.94
C GLN A 128 19.97 3.53 3.80
N MET A 129 19.24 4.45 3.17
CA MET A 129 18.43 4.15 1.98
C MET A 129 19.31 3.70 0.81
N GLY A 130 20.48 4.32 0.62
CA GLY A 130 21.46 3.92 -0.39
C GLY A 130 21.96 2.48 -0.20
N ILE A 131 22.36 2.12 1.02
CA ILE A 131 22.79 0.76 1.38
C ILE A 131 21.66 -0.25 1.14
N LEU A 132 20.43 0.09 1.53
CA LEU A 132 19.29 -0.79 1.32
C LEU A 132 18.98 -0.99 -0.17
N ASN A 133 19.05 0.07 -0.98
CA ASN A 133 18.87 -0.04 -2.42
C ASN A 133 19.97 -0.89 -3.07
N ALA A 134 21.23 -0.71 -2.66
CA ALA A 134 22.35 -1.52 -3.14
C ALA A 134 22.18 -3.01 -2.77
N PHE A 135 21.74 -3.29 -1.54
CA PHE A 135 21.41 -4.64 -1.08
C PHE A 135 20.31 -5.29 -1.94
N MET A 136 19.22 -4.56 -2.20
CA MET A 136 18.12 -5.05 -3.04
C MET A 136 18.58 -5.30 -4.48
N LEU A 137 19.46 -4.45 -5.02
CA LEU A 137 20.04 -4.62 -6.35
C LEU A 137 20.96 -5.85 -6.41
N TYR A 138 21.84 -6.01 -5.42
CA TYR A 138 22.73 -7.17 -5.31
C TYR A 138 21.94 -8.47 -5.31
N ASN A 139 20.94 -8.59 -4.44
CA ASN A 139 20.12 -9.80 -4.34
C ASN A 139 19.19 -10.03 -5.54
N LYS A 140 18.95 -9.00 -6.37
CA LYS A 140 18.19 -9.13 -7.61
C LYS A 140 19.03 -9.72 -8.74
N TYR A 141 20.32 -9.36 -8.83
CA TYR A 141 21.19 -9.78 -9.93
C TYR A 141 22.13 -10.95 -9.59
N ASN A 142 22.44 -11.18 -8.30
CA ASN A 142 23.22 -12.33 -7.86
C ASN A 142 22.27 -13.47 -7.45
N GLY A 143 21.85 -14.26 -8.43
CA GLY A 143 20.87 -15.34 -8.28
C GLY A 143 21.37 -16.54 -7.46
N ASP A 144 22.68 -16.81 -7.49
CA ASP A 144 23.24 -18.06 -6.96
C ASP A 144 23.57 -18.01 -5.46
N LYS A 145 23.77 -16.80 -4.90
CA LYS A 145 24.03 -16.58 -3.47
C LYS A 145 23.37 -15.30 -2.97
N LYS A 146 22.13 -15.42 -2.49
CA LYS A 146 21.48 -14.31 -1.78
C LYS A 146 22.23 -14.05 -0.48
N MET A 147 22.65 -12.82 -0.27
CA MET A 147 23.26 -12.38 0.97
C MET A 147 22.19 -11.91 1.96
N THR A 148 22.43 -12.10 3.24
CA THR A 148 21.63 -11.46 4.28
C THR A 148 22.01 -9.98 4.38
N MET A 149 21.12 -9.17 4.96
CA MET A 149 21.38 -7.74 5.15
C MET A 149 22.57 -7.48 6.10
N LEU A 150 22.83 -8.39 7.04
CA LEU A 150 23.98 -8.32 7.93
C LEU A 150 25.27 -8.53 7.14
N ASP A 151 25.35 -9.64 6.39
CA ASP A 151 26.54 -10.00 5.63
C ASP A 151 26.87 -8.92 4.60
N PHE A 152 25.84 -8.35 3.96
CA PHE A 152 26.01 -7.29 2.97
C PHE A 152 26.57 -5.99 3.57
N ARG A 153 26.32 -5.74 4.85
CA ARG A 153 26.84 -4.54 5.54
C ARG A 153 28.26 -4.71 6.08
N VAL A 154 28.69 -5.96 6.25
CA VAL A 154 30.01 -6.32 6.82
C VAL A 154 31.04 -6.64 5.73
N ALA A 155 30.58 -7.10 4.57
CA ALA A 155 31.40 -7.32 3.37
C ALA A 155 31.99 -6.02 2.82
#